data_AF-A0A150MVP2-F1
#
_entry.id   AF-A0A150MVP2-F1
#
_cell.length_a   1.000
_cell.length_b   1.000
_cell.length_c   1.000
_cell.angle_alpha   90.00
_cell.angle_beta   90.00
_cell.angle_gamma   90.00
#
_symmetry.space_group_name_H-M   'P 1'
#
loop_
_entity.id
_entity.type
_entity.pdbx_description
1 polymer ?
#
loop_
_entity_poly.entity_id
_entity_poly.type
_entity_poly.pdbx_seq_one_letter_code
_entity_poly.pdbx_strand_id
1 'polypeptide(L)'
;MSETRIDHDRLFKELLSTFFEEFVLLFFPRVYEHVDFNHLSFLSEEVLTDVTAGEKHRVDLLIETKLKGEDGLIIVHIEHQSYIQPAFSERMFIYFSR
;
A
#
# COMPACT_ATOMS: atom_id res chain seq x y z
N MET A 1 -3.90 -22.94 -28.37
CA MET A 1 -2.88 -22.02 -27.85
C MET A 1 -3.48 -21.36 -26.63
N SER A 2 -2.97 -21.61 -25.43
CA SER A 2 -3.45 -20.91 -24.23
C SER A 2 -3.02 -19.46 -24.32
N GLU A 3 -3.96 -18.51 -24.21
CA GLU A 3 -3.64 -17.10 -24.03
C GLU A 3 -2.75 -16.95 -22.80
N THR A 4 -1.56 -16.37 -22.97
CA THR A 4 -0.71 -15.97 -21.84
C THR A 4 -1.43 -14.86 -21.10
N ARG A 5 -2.10 -15.20 -20.00
CA ARG A 5 -2.76 -14.23 -19.13
C ARG A 5 -1.70 -13.30 -18.53
N ILE A 6 -1.86 -11.99 -18.76
CA ILE A 6 -0.98 -10.98 -18.19
C ILE A 6 -1.20 -10.95 -16.67
N ASP A 7 -0.12 -11.08 -15.92
CA ASP A 7 -0.10 -10.97 -14.47
C ASP A 7 -0.09 -9.49 -14.05
N HIS A 8 -1.27 -8.87 -14.14
CA HIS A 8 -1.44 -7.44 -13.82
C HIS A 8 -1.15 -7.11 -12.36
N ASP A 9 -1.40 -8.05 -11.43
CA ASP A 9 -1.13 -7.87 -9.99
C ASP A 9 0.38 -7.68 -9.76
N ARG A 10 1.18 -8.62 -10.24
CA ARG A 10 2.64 -8.56 -10.12
C ARG A 10 3.21 -7.32 -10.80
N LEU A 11 2.76 -7.00 -12.01
CA LEU A 11 3.23 -5.82 -12.75
C LEU A 11 2.88 -4.52 -12.05
N PHE A 12 1.70 -4.41 -11.44
CA PHE A 12 1.30 -3.23 -10.70
C PHE A 12 2.12 -3.05 -9.42
N LYS A 13 2.35 -4.14 -8.67
CA LYS A 13 3.21 -4.15 -7.49
C LYS A 13 4.64 -3.72 -7.86
N GLU A 14 5.19 -4.27 -8.94
CA GLU A 14 6.52 -3.91 -9.45
C GLU A 14 6.59 -2.42 -9.83
N LEU A 15 5.62 -1.92 -10.59
CA LEU A 15 5.53 -0.52 -10.99
C LEU A 15 5.51 0.43 -9.79
N LEU A 16 4.59 0.22 -8.84
CA LEU A 16 4.48 1.09 -7.68
C LEU A 16 5.70 0.97 -6.76
N SER A 17 6.24 -0.23 -6.55
CA SER A 17 7.43 -0.39 -5.72
C SER A 17 8.66 0.31 -6.30
N THR A 18 8.75 0.39 -7.63
CA THR A 18 9.87 1.04 -8.33
C THR A 18 9.74 2.57 -8.32
N PHE A 19 8.51 3.08 -8.46
CA PHE A 19 8.26 4.52 -8.67
C PHE A 19 7.39 5.13 -7.57
N PHE A 20 7.47 4.62 -6.34
CA PHE A 20 6.59 5.09 -5.27
C PHE A 20 6.82 6.57 -4.95
N GLU A 21 8.08 7.01 -4.89
CA GLU A 21 8.42 8.40 -4.64
C GLU A 21 7.83 9.32 -5.72
N GLU A 22 8.03 8.99 -6.99
CA GLU A 22 7.50 9.75 -8.12
C GLU A 22 5.97 9.72 -8.16
N PHE A 23 5.35 8.60 -7.76
CA PHE A 23 3.91 8.50 -7.60
C PHE A 23 3.40 9.49 -6.55
N VAL A 24 4.03 9.54 -5.36
CA VAL A 24 3.63 10.48 -4.31
C VAL A 24 3.87 11.93 -4.76
N LEU A 25 4.97 12.21 -5.45
CA LEU A 25 5.23 13.54 -6.04
C LEU A 25 4.13 13.96 -7.02
N LEU A 26 3.74 13.05 -7.92
CA LEU A 26 2.77 13.34 -8.99
C LEU A 26 1.35 13.54 -8.45
N PHE A 27 0.90 12.70 -7.51
CA PHE A 27 -0.50 12.68 -7.06
C PHE A 27 -0.73 13.38 -5.72
N PHE A 28 0.29 13.46 -4.87
CA PHE A 28 0.20 14.03 -3.52
C PHE A 28 1.37 14.99 -3.23
N PRO A 29 1.55 16.06 -4.03
CA PRO A 29 2.72 16.93 -3.94
C PRO A 29 2.87 17.57 -2.54
N ARG A 30 1.77 17.85 -1.84
CA ARG A 30 1.83 18.35 -0.46
C ARG A 30 2.35 17.31 0.54
N VAL A 31 2.04 16.03 0.33
CA VAL A 31 2.56 14.93 1.16
C VAL A 31 4.05 14.73 0.87
N TYR A 32 4.43 14.76 -0.41
CA TYR A 32 5.82 14.65 -0.86
C TYR A 32 6.77 15.62 -0.14
N GLU A 33 6.33 16.88 0.06
CA GLU A 33 7.13 17.88 0.78
C GLU A 33 7.50 17.46 2.20
N HIS A 34 6.67 16.65 2.87
CA HIS A 34 6.81 16.31 4.29
C HIS A 34 7.35 14.90 4.55
N VAL A 35 7.23 13.98 3.59
CA VAL A 35 7.67 12.58 3.74
C VAL A 35 9.17 12.43 3.50
N ASP A 36 9.86 11.65 4.33
CA ASP A 36 11.26 11.31 4.15
C ASP A 36 11.43 9.98 3.39
N PHE A 37 11.61 10.10 2.07
CA PHE A 37 11.83 8.96 1.18
C PHE A 37 13.18 8.27 1.37
N ASN A 38 14.15 8.87 2.08
CA ASN A 38 15.40 8.18 2.42
C ASN A 38 15.21 7.08 3.47
N HIS A 39 14.11 7.15 4.23
CA HIS A 39 13.71 6.15 5.23
C HIS A 39 12.59 5.24 4.72
N LEU A 40 12.43 5.14 3.39
CA LEU A 40 11.40 4.32 2.79
C LEU A 40 11.76 2.83 2.83
N SER A 41 10.85 2.01 3.36
CA SER A 41 10.97 0.56 3.39
C SER A 41 9.68 -0.10 2.91
N PHE A 42 9.79 -1.06 2.00
CA PHE A 42 8.67 -1.92 1.62
C PHE A 42 8.63 -3.08 2.60
N LEU A 43 7.60 -3.10 3.43
CA LEU A 43 7.40 -4.18 4.37
C LEU A 43 6.89 -5.39 3.59
N SER A 44 7.52 -6.56 3.83
CA SER A 44 7.00 -7.83 3.30
C SER A 44 5.54 -7.94 3.72
N GLU A 45 4.65 -8.43 2.84
CA GLU A 45 3.20 -8.61 3.07
C GLU A 45 2.94 -9.23 4.47
N GLU A 46 2.93 -8.41 5.52
CA GLU A 46 2.61 -8.86 6.85
C GLU A 46 1.13 -9.12 6.77
N VAL A 47 0.77 -10.38 7.01
CA VAL A 47 -0.61 -10.78 7.17
C VAL A 47 -1.18 -9.91 8.30
N LEU A 48 -1.92 -8.87 7.96
CA LEU A 48 -2.77 -8.18 8.90
C LEU A 48 -3.77 -9.23 9.36
N THR A 49 -3.45 -9.83 10.50
CA THR A 49 -4.29 -10.84 11.09
C THR A 49 -5.43 -10.06 11.73
N ASP A 50 -6.59 -10.08 11.08
CA ASP A 50 -7.80 -9.58 11.71
C ASP A 50 -8.15 -10.54 12.84
N VAL A 51 -7.61 -10.28 14.04
CA VAL A 51 -7.84 -11.10 15.24
C VAL A 51 -9.33 -11.08 15.64
N THR A 52 -10.10 -10.09 15.14
CA THR A 52 -11.53 -9.91 15.43
C THR A 52 -12.45 -10.67 14.47
N ALA A 53 -12.07 -10.83 13.19
CA ALA A 53 -12.85 -11.58 12.21
C ALA A 53 -12.31 -12.99 11.92
N GLY A 54 -11.06 -13.30 12.34
CA GLY A 54 -10.39 -14.57 12.06
C GLY A 54 -9.91 -14.71 10.61
N GLU A 55 -10.09 -13.69 9.78
CA GLU A 55 -9.65 -13.68 8.39
C GLU A 55 -8.25 -13.07 8.26
N LYS A 56 -7.38 -13.78 7.53
CA LYS A 56 -6.05 -13.31 7.16
C LYS A 56 -6.15 -12.58 5.84
N HIS A 57 -6.02 -11.26 5.88
CA HIS A 57 -5.97 -10.44 4.67
C HIS A 57 -4.52 -10.05 4.39
N ARG A 58 -4.14 -10.12 3.10
CA ARG A 58 -2.84 -9.67 2.62
C ARG A 58 -3.05 -8.33 1.92
N VAL A 59 -2.30 -7.33 2.36
CA VAL A 59 -2.23 -6.04 1.69
C VAL A 59 -1.35 -6.18 0.46
N ASP A 60 -1.68 -5.51 -0.64
CA ASP A 60 -0.87 -5.58 -1.87
C ASP A 60 0.52 -4.97 -1.68
N LEU A 61 0.58 -3.78 -1.09
CA LEU A 61 1.84 -3.12 -0.72
C LEU A 61 1.68 -2.41 0.62
N LEU A 62 2.67 -2.62 1.48
CA LEU A 62 2.82 -1.94 2.75
C LEU A 62 4.15 -1.19 2.77
N ILE A 63 4.09 0.11 3.03
CA ILE A 63 5.27 0.98 2.98
C ILE A 63 5.41 1.67 4.32
N GLU A 64 6.59 1.59 4.89
CA GLU A 64 7.01 2.33 6.06
C GLU A 64 7.88 3.52 5.64
N THR A 65 7.60 4.69 6.20
CA THR A 65 8.40 5.91 6.05
C THR A 65 8.19 6.81 7.27
N LYS A 66 8.67 8.06 7.22
CA LYS A 66 8.60 9.03 8.32
C LYS A 66 8.31 10.43 7.79
N LEU A 67 7.91 11.33 8.69
CA LEU A 67 7.95 12.77 8.41
C LEU A 67 9.39 13.27 8.53
N LYS A 68 9.76 14.23 7.66
CA LYS A 68 11.06 14.89 7.71
C LYS A 68 11.24 15.59 9.06
N GLY A 69 12.30 15.20 9.78
CA GLY A 69 12.67 15.84 11.05
C GLY A 69 11.82 15.43 12.25
N GLU A 70 10.97 14.41 12.13
CA GLU A 70 10.21 13.84 13.25
C GLU A 70 10.58 12.37 13.46
N ASP A 71 10.51 11.92 14.71
CA ASP A 71 10.70 10.50 15.07
C ASP A 71 9.45 9.64 14.83
N GLY A 72 8.38 10.23 14.28
CA GLY A 72 7.11 9.57 13.98
C GLY A 72 7.19 8.65 12.75
N LEU A 73 6.44 7.55 12.81
CA LEU A 73 6.35 6.54 11.76
C LEU A 73 5.08 6.74 10.93
N ILE A 74 5.19 6.60 9.61
CA ILE A 74 4.07 6.59 8.67
C ILE A 74 3.98 5.20 8.05
N ILE A 75 2.81 4.59 8.12
CA ILE A 75 2.47 3.38 7.38
C ILE A 75 1.50 3.75 6.25
N VAL A 76 1.88 3.41 5.01
CA VAL A 76 1.05 3.58 3.83
C VAL A 76 0.54 2.20 3.38
N HIS A 77 -0.78 2.04 3.41
CA HIS A 77 -1.49 0.88 2.88
C HIS A 77 -1.94 1.16 1.45
N ILE A 78 -1.54 0.30 0.51
CA ILE A 78 -2.01 0.37 -0.88
C ILE A 78 -2.72 -0.93 -1.22
N GLU A 79 -3.94 -0.78 -1.74
CA GLU A 79 -4.82 -1.85 -2.18
C GLU A 79 -5.31 -1.49 -3.58
N HIS A 80 -5.00 -2.30 -4.59
CA HIS A 80 -5.50 -2.09 -5.94
C HIS A 80 -6.68 -3.02 -6.23
N GLN A 81 -7.74 -2.48 -6.81
CA GLN A 81 -8.94 -3.25 -7.12
C GLN A 81 -9.35 -2.98 -8.57
N SER A 82 -9.45 -4.05 -9.35
CA SER A 82 -9.95 -4.01 -10.74
C SER A 82 -11.45 -4.26 -10.85
N TYR A 83 -12.12 -4.56 -9.73
CA TYR A 83 -13.56 -4.84 -9.66
C TYR A 83 -14.15 -4.28 -8.36
N ILE A 84 -15.45 -4.02 -8.38
CA ILE A 84 -16.19 -3.58 -7.20
C ILE A 84 -16.28 -4.72 -6.19
N GLN A 85 -15.84 -4.47 -4.96
CA GLN A 85 -16.01 -5.37 -3.82
C GLN A 85 -16.91 -4.70 -2.77
N PRO A 86 -18.08 -5.29 -2.42
CA PRO A 86 -19.05 -4.66 -1.52
C PRO A 86 -18.50 -4.24 -0.15
N ALA A 87 -17.61 -5.03 0.45
CA ALA A 87 -17.03 -4.78 1.77
C ALA A 87 -15.70 -3.99 1.73
N PHE A 88 -15.31 -3.43 0.58
CA PHE A 88 -14.01 -2.77 0.42
C PHE A 88 -13.87 -1.56 1.35
N SER A 89 -14.87 -0.68 1.38
CA SER A 89 -14.83 0.53 2.19
C SER A 89 -14.80 0.24 3.69
N GLU A 90 -15.55 -0.77 4.14
CA GLU A 90 -15.52 -1.24 5.53
C GLU A 90 -14.13 -1.78 5.90
N ARG A 91 -13.53 -2.59 5.03
CA ARG A 91 -12.18 -3.12 5.24
C ARG A 91 -11.12 -2.01 5.33
N MET A 92 -11.16 -1.03 4.42
CA MET A 92 -10.26 0.12 4.46
C MET A 92 -10.42 0.96 5.73
N PHE A 93 -11.66 1.10 6.23
CA PHE A 93 -11.92 1.78 7.50
C PHE A 93 -11.30 1.02 8.69
N ILE A 94 -11.44 -0.31 8.72
CA ILE A 94 -10.84 -1.15 9.77
C ILE A 94 -9.31 -0.98 9.77
N TYR A 95 -8.67 -1.00 8.60
CA TYR A 95 -7.22 -0.79 8.48
C TYR A 95 -6.77 0.58 8.98
N PHE A 96 -7.52 1.64 8.64
CA PHE A 96 -7.22 2.99 9.11
C PHE A 96 -7.44 3.15 10.63
N SER A 97 -8.42 2.44 11.21
CA SER A 97 -8.79 2.58 12.62
C SER A 97 -7.82 1.93 13.63
N ARG A 98 -6.71 1.36 13.15
CA ARG A 98 -5.68 0.71 13.95
C ARG A 98 -4.38 1.49 13.89
#